data_AF-D5RCU8-F1
#
_entry.id   AF-D5RCU8-F1
#
_cell.length_a   1.000
_cell.length_b   1.000
_cell.length_c   1.000
_cell.angle_alpha   90.00
_cell.angle_beta   90.00
_cell.angle_gamma   90.00
#
_symmetry.space_group_name_H-M   'P 1'
#
loop_
_entity.id
_entity.type
_entity.pdbx_description
1 polymer ?
#
loop_
_entity_poly.entity_id
_entity_poly.type
_entity_poly.pdbx_seq_one_letter_code
_entity_poly.pdbx_strand_id
1 'polypeptide(L)'
;MAIVSILMSVGTIIMYFFLSLFIPFLTYLIPKYKITKVNLYKKKYSLAINILVALILFCISPEYLLIYLIFPYAMEFMFYLFNKIAKRMQVFNRIVLMSIVPSILISFYLYFNMDRINYIATNLPRMTNIVEQVGIENISVLQESMVLVSSYYIFGAFFVVLLANFFLFLTLIPSTYKLWKISCYWIIPYMLILWAHKYNISVNILFENNILEIIKWIYVLYGIKVIYNLTDRIGVKSNILKHGVSMLLGLSYPMVAFIIGALASFEFIEVKEIRM
;
A
#
# COMPACT_ATOMS: atom_id res chain seq x y z
N MET A 1 -21.08 30.53 1.73
CA MET A 1 -20.52 29.57 0.74
C MET A 1 -19.22 28.91 1.21
N ALA A 2 -18.20 29.67 1.67
CA ALA A 2 -16.91 29.11 2.12
C ALA A 2 -17.00 28.17 3.35
N ILE A 3 -17.82 28.49 4.35
CA ILE A 3 -17.99 27.66 5.55
C ILE A 3 -18.60 26.29 5.21
N VAL A 4 -19.63 26.28 4.35
CA VAL A 4 -20.29 25.04 3.89
C VAL A 4 -19.30 24.14 3.14
N SER A 5 -18.44 24.70 2.27
CA SER A 5 -17.40 23.91 1.58
C SER A 5 -16.35 23.31 2.53
N ILE A 6 -16.02 24.02 3.61
CA ILE A 6 -15.08 23.52 4.64
C ILE A 6 -15.72 22.35 5.38
N LEU A 7 -16.95 22.50 5.87
CA LEU A 7 -17.68 21.45 6.59
C LEU A 7 -17.89 20.20 5.73
N MET A 8 -18.30 20.36 4.47
CA MET A 8 -18.44 19.23 3.54
C MET A 8 -17.12 18.50 3.30
N SER A 9 -16.01 19.23 3.20
CA SER A 9 -14.68 18.64 3.02
C SER A 9 -14.23 17.88 4.26
N VAL A 10 -14.45 18.44 5.45
CA VAL A 10 -14.17 17.78 6.73
C VAL A 10 -14.98 16.49 6.85
N GLY A 11 -16.30 16.55 6.62
CA GLY A 11 -17.18 15.38 6.66
C GLY A 11 -16.77 14.29 5.66
N THR A 12 -16.39 14.67 4.44
CA THR A 12 -15.93 13.73 3.41
C THR A 12 -14.63 13.03 3.81
N ILE A 13 -13.66 13.77 4.38
CA ILE A 13 -12.39 13.20 4.85
C ILE A 13 -12.64 12.23 6.01
N ILE A 14 -13.50 12.59 6.96
CA ILE A 14 -13.86 11.72 8.10
C ILE A 14 -14.55 10.45 7.61
N MET A 15 -15.50 10.57 6.67
CA MET A 15 -16.16 9.41 6.07
C MET A 15 -15.16 8.47 5.39
N TYR A 16 -14.24 9.01 4.57
CA TYR A 16 -13.18 8.20 3.95
C TYR A 16 -12.23 7.57 4.97
N PHE A 17 -11.94 8.26 6.08
CA PHE A 17 -11.16 7.70 7.17
C PHE A 17 -11.84 6.49 7.78
N PHE A 18 -13.11 6.59 8.17
CA PHE A 18 -13.84 5.44 8.71
C PHE A 18 -13.97 4.30 7.70
N LEU A 19 -14.22 4.60 6.43
CA LEU A 19 -14.23 3.60 5.36
C LEU A 19 -12.88 2.87 5.25
N SER A 20 -11.76 3.61 5.40
CA SER A 20 -10.43 3.04 5.37
C SER A 20 -10.10 2.15 6.57
N LEU A 21 -10.77 2.30 7.72
CA LEU A 21 -10.59 1.38 8.84
C LEU A 21 -11.13 -0.02 8.51
N PHE A 22 -12.17 -0.12 7.68
CA PHE A 22 -12.70 -1.41 7.22
C PHE A 22 -11.91 -1.99 6.05
N ILE A 23 -11.53 -1.13 5.09
CA ILE A 23 -10.79 -1.53 3.89
C ILE A 23 -9.52 -0.66 3.79
N PRO A 24 -8.40 -1.10 4.40
CA PRO A 24 -7.21 -0.28 4.60
C PRO A 24 -6.63 0.38 3.35
N PHE A 25 -6.68 -0.29 2.19
CA PHE A 25 -6.16 0.31 0.96
C PHE A 25 -6.98 1.49 0.47
N LEU A 26 -8.26 1.63 0.85
CA LEU A 26 -9.12 2.79 0.50
C LEU A 26 -8.66 4.11 1.14
N THR A 27 -7.67 4.06 2.02
CA THR A 27 -6.99 5.24 2.58
C THR A 27 -6.60 6.25 1.49
N TYR A 28 -6.26 5.80 0.27
CA TYR A 28 -5.90 6.67 -0.85
C TYR A 28 -6.96 7.72 -1.20
N LEU A 29 -8.24 7.49 -0.88
CA LEU A 29 -9.33 8.44 -1.13
C LEU A 29 -9.12 9.77 -0.40
N ILE A 30 -8.52 9.74 0.79
CA ILE A 30 -8.22 10.93 1.59
C ILE A 30 -7.20 11.84 0.89
N PRO A 31 -5.95 11.41 0.61
CA PRO A 31 -4.99 12.24 -0.11
C PRO A 31 -5.51 12.60 -1.50
N LYS A 32 -6.19 11.70 -2.22
CA LYS A 32 -6.81 12.03 -3.52
C LYS A 32 -7.75 13.23 -3.39
N TYR A 33 -8.68 13.20 -2.43
CA TYR A 33 -9.63 14.28 -2.21
C TYR A 33 -8.92 15.57 -1.82
N LYS A 34 -7.93 15.50 -0.93
CA LYS A 34 -7.18 16.67 -0.48
C LYS A 34 -6.37 17.32 -1.61
N ILE A 35 -5.66 16.51 -2.39
CA ILE A 35 -4.84 16.95 -3.53
C ILE A 35 -5.71 17.61 -4.62
N THR A 36 -6.88 17.03 -4.92
CA THR A 36 -7.71 17.47 -6.06
C THR A 36 -8.77 18.51 -5.72
N LYS A 37 -9.36 18.46 -4.53
CA LYS A 37 -10.47 19.34 -4.12
C LYS A 37 -10.06 20.35 -3.05
N VAL A 38 -9.32 19.92 -2.03
CA VAL A 38 -8.99 20.81 -0.90
C VAL A 38 -7.93 21.84 -1.29
N ASN A 39 -6.92 21.47 -2.08
CA ASN A 39 -5.90 22.41 -2.55
C ASN A 39 -6.41 23.53 -3.46
N LEU A 40 -7.61 23.38 -4.05
CA LEU A 40 -8.26 24.47 -4.80
C LEU A 40 -8.64 25.63 -3.88
N TYR A 41 -8.91 25.34 -2.61
CA TYR A 41 -9.15 26.36 -1.60
C TYR A 41 -7.80 26.81 -1.05
N LYS A 42 -7.35 28.01 -1.48
CA LYS A 42 -6.15 28.75 -1.01
C LYS A 42 -5.58 28.26 0.33
N LYS A 43 -4.24 28.15 0.43
CA LYS A 43 -3.46 27.58 1.56
C LYS A 43 -4.03 27.72 2.99
N LYS A 44 -4.64 28.87 3.34
CA LYS A 44 -5.30 29.09 4.65
C LYS A 44 -6.48 28.14 4.91
N TYR A 45 -7.31 27.84 3.91
CA TYR A 45 -8.48 26.98 4.04
C TYR A 45 -8.13 25.49 4.15
N SER A 46 -7.11 25.05 3.41
CA SER A 46 -6.57 23.69 3.54
C SER A 46 -6.03 23.42 4.96
N LEU A 47 -5.35 24.40 5.56
CA LEU A 47 -4.90 24.31 6.95
C LEU A 47 -6.07 24.16 7.92
N ALA A 48 -7.11 24.98 7.78
CA ALA A 48 -8.29 24.93 8.64
C ALA A 48 -9.00 23.56 8.57
N ILE A 49 -9.13 22.98 7.37
CA ILE A 49 -9.71 21.64 7.19
C ILE A 49 -8.87 20.58 7.91
N ASN A 50 -7.54 20.62 7.78
CA ASN A 50 -6.65 19.67 8.46
C ASN A 50 -6.76 19.75 9.99
N ILE A 51 -6.80 20.97 10.55
CA ILE A 51 -6.95 21.20 11.99
C ILE A 51 -8.30 20.66 12.48
N LEU A 52 -9.39 20.97 11.78
CA LEU A 52 -10.73 20.50 12.15
C LEU A 52 -10.84 18.97 12.10
N VAL A 53 -10.33 18.33 11.05
CA VAL A 53 -10.29 16.86 10.96
C VAL A 53 -9.50 16.28 12.13
N ALA A 54 -8.32 16.83 12.43
CA ALA A 54 -7.49 16.35 13.54
C ALA A 54 -8.20 16.48 14.90
N LEU A 55 -8.86 17.62 15.15
CA LEU A 55 -9.63 17.84 16.38
C LEU A 55 -10.81 16.87 16.51
N ILE A 56 -11.59 16.68 15.44
CA ILE A 56 -12.74 15.76 15.47
C ILE A 56 -12.27 14.32 15.72
N LEU A 57 -11.22 13.87 15.02
CA LEU A 57 -10.68 12.53 15.24
C LEU A 57 -10.18 12.38 16.68
N PHE A 58 -9.48 13.38 17.22
CA PHE A 58 -9.02 13.37 18.62
C PHE A 58 -10.18 13.27 19.62
N CYS A 59 -11.26 14.02 19.40
CA CYS A 59 -12.45 13.97 20.25
C CYS A 59 -13.17 12.61 20.19
N ILE A 60 -13.12 11.91 19.04
CA ILE A 60 -13.68 10.56 18.92
C ILE A 60 -12.76 9.54 19.60
N SER A 61 -11.49 9.49 19.20
CA SER A 61 -10.45 8.76 19.92
C SER A 61 -9.03 9.27 19.56
N PRO A 62 -8.11 9.39 20.53
CA PRO A 62 -6.72 9.73 20.25
C PRO A 62 -6.02 8.73 19.31
N GLU A 63 -6.40 7.46 19.35
CA GLU A 63 -5.86 6.42 18.45
C GLU A 63 -6.22 6.70 16.98
N TYR A 64 -7.43 7.18 16.69
CA TYR A 64 -7.82 7.53 15.32
C TYR A 64 -7.02 8.71 14.77
N LEU A 65 -6.73 9.72 15.58
CA LEU A 65 -5.84 10.79 15.17
C LEU A 65 -4.45 10.24 14.82
N LEU A 66 -3.91 9.35 15.65
CA LEU A 66 -2.61 8.74 15.42
C LEU A 66 -2.56 7.94 14.11
N ILE A 67 -3.57 7.09 13.86
CA ILE A 67 -3.68 6.32 12.61
C ILE A 67 -3.79 7.26 11.40
N TYR A 68 -4.58 8.33 11.50
CA TYR A 68 -4.71 9.34 10.45
C TYR A 68 -3.38 10.03 10.13
N LEU A 69 -2.58 10.36 11.16
CA LEU A 69 -1.28 10.99 10.98
C LEU A 69 -0.25 10.04 10.35
N ILE A 70 -0.21 8.80 10.84
CA ILE A 70 0.76 7.79 10.41
C ILE A 70 0.52 7.32 8.97
N PHE A 71 -0.75 7.22 8.55
CA PHE A 71 -1.07 6.65 7.24
C PHE A 71 -1.51 7.69 6.21
N PRO A 72 -2.77 8.18 6.16
CA PRO A 72 -3.21 9.08 5.10
C PRO A 72 -2.43 10.39 5.04
N TYR A 73 -2.09 10.97 6.20
CA TYR A 73 -1.34 12.23 6.22
C TYR A 73 0.13 12.04 5.81
N ALA A 74 0.81 11.02 6.32
CA ALA A 74 2.17 10.69 5.88
C ALA A 74 2.22 10.37 4.38
N MET A 75 1.24 9.62 3.87
CA MET A 75 1.10 9.30 2.45
C MET A 75 0.95 10.57 1.59
N GLU A 76 0.10 11.53 2.00
CA GLU A 76 -0.05 12.83 1.35
C GLU A 76 1.27 13.62 1.35
N PHE A 77 1.93 13.68 2.51
CA PHE A 77 3.21 14.36 2.66
C PHE A 77 4.27 13.77 1.71
N MET A 78 4.39 12.44 1.66
CA MET A 78 5.29 11.73 0.76
C MET A 78 4.97 12.02 -0.70
N PHE A 79 3.68 12.14 -1.07
CA PHE A 79 3.28 12.52 -2.42
C PHE A 79 3.82 13.91 -2.81
N TYR A 80 3.61 14.93 -1.98
CA TYR A 80 4.14 16.27 -2.29
C TYR A 80 5.67 16.30 -2.31
N LEU A 81 6.34 15.58 -1.41
CA LEU A 81 7.80 15.50 -1.34
C LEU A 81 8.37 14.90 -2.63
N PHE A 82 7.89 13.74 -3.05
CA PHE A 82 8.37 13.05 -4.26
C PHE A 82 7.97 13.76 -5.54
N ASN A 83 6.82 14.43 -5.56
CA ASN A 83 6.42 15.25 -6.70
C ASN A 83 7.29 16.52 -6.83
N LYS A 84 7.95 16.96 -5.77
CA LYS A 84 8.93 18.07 -5.81
C LYS A 84 10.33 17.59 -6.20
N ILE A 85 10.85 16.56 -5.52
CA ILE A 85 12.26 16.15 -5.60
C ILE A 85 12.50 15.13 -6.72
N ALA A 86 11.55 14.23 -6.98
CA ALA A 86 11.74 13.06 -7.83
C ALA A 86 10.87 13.10 -9.10
N LYS A 87 10.67 14.28 -9.70
CA LYS A 87 9.84 14.44 -10.92
C LYS A 87 10.26 13.54 -12.08
N ARG A 88 11.57 13.38 -12.27
CA ARG A 88 12.17 12.56 -13.34
C ARG A 88 12.23 11.06 -13.02
N MET A 89 11.93 10.68 -11.79
CA MET A 89 11.91 9.28 -11.38
C MET A 89 10.70 8.56 -11.98
N GLN A 90 10.89 7.29 -12.33
CA GLN A 90 9.83 6.44 -12.83
C GLN A 90 8.69 6.29 -11.80
N VAL A 91 7.46 6.15 -12.30
CA VAL A 91 6.26 6.20 -11.46
C VAL A 91 6.21 5.06 -10.44
N PHE A 92 6.51 3.81 -10.81
CA PHE A 92 6.50 2.70 -9.85
C PHE A 92 7.58 2.86 -8.77
N ASN A 93 8.77 3.35 -9.13
CA ASN A 93 9.81 3.62 -8.14
C ASN A 93 9.34 4.63 -7.09
N ARG A 94 8.61 5.68 -7.51
CA ARG A 94 8.01 6.63 -6.57
C ARG A 94 6.94 5.98 -5.71
N ILE A 95 6.05 5.17 -6.28
CA ILE A 95 5.03 4.43 -5.53
C ILE A 95 5.67 3.58 -4.44
N VAL A 96 6.71 2.81 -4.77
CA VAL A 96 7.46 1.98 -3.82
C VAL A 96 8.09 2.85 -2.73
N LEU A 97 8.86 3.88 -3.09
CA LEU A 97 9.56 4.74 -2.12
C LEU A 97 8.61 5.52 -1.21
N MET A 98 7.51 6.03 -1.75
CA MET A 98 6.46 6.70 -0.98
C MET A 98 5.75 5.76 -0.02
N SER A 99 5.83 4.45 -0.25
CA SER A 99 5.25 3.45 0.64
C SER A 99 6.15 3.14 1.82
N ILE A 100 7.47 3.30 1.71
CA ILE A 100 8.42 2.92 2.76
C ILE A 100 8.14 3.65 4.08
N VAL A 101 8.05 4.99 4.06
CA VAL A 101 7.93 5.79 5.29
C VAL A 101 6.63 5.50 6.06
N PRO A 102 5.42 5.56 5.45
CA PRO A 102 4.20 5.20 6.17
C PRO A 102 4.21 3.73 6.64
N SER A 103 4.82 2.82 5.88
CA SER A 103 4.90 1.41 6.28
C SER A 103 5.76 1.19 7.52
N ILE A 104 6.88 1.90 7.64
CA ILE A 104 7.73 1.88 8.84
C ILE A 104 6.94 2.38 10.04
N LEU A 105 6.22 3.50 9.89
CA LEU A 105 5.41 4.07 10.97
C LEU A 105 4.26 3.13 11.39
N ILE A 106 3.56 2.51 10.45
CA ILE A 106 2.52 1.50 10.73
C ILE A 106 3.14 0.27 11.39
N SER A 107 4.30 -0.20 10.92
CA SER A 107 4.99 -1.35 11.51
C SER A 107 5.39 -1.08 12.95
N PHE A 108 5.89 0.12 13.26
CA PHE A 108 6.17 0.51 14.65
C PHE A 108 4.90 0.55 15.48
N TYR A 109 3.82 1.15 14.97
CA TYR A 109 2.53 1.16 15.66
C TYR A 109 2.03 -0.26 15.97
N LEU A 110 2.09 -1.17 14.99
CA LEU A 110 1.71 -2.58 15.18
C LEU A 110 2.62 -3.27 16.20
N TYR A 111 3.93 -3.05 16.12
CA TYR A 111 4.91 -3.62 17.06
C TYR A 111 4.60 -3.23 18.51
N PHE A 112 4.32 -1.96 18.79
CA PHE A 112 3.94 -1.52 20.14
C PHE A 112 2.59 -2.08 20.63
N ASN A 113 1.74 -2.54 19.70
CA ASN A 113 0.46 -3.17 20.02
C ASN A 113 0.51 -4.71 19.98
N MET A 114 1.68 -5.32 19.70
CA MET A 114 1.76 -6.78 19.53
C MET A 114 1.44 -7.54 20.79
N ASP A 115 1.82 -7.06 21.97
CA ASP A 115 1.48 -7.74 23.22
C ASP A 115 -0.03 -7.84 23.43
N ARG A 116 -0.77 -6.77 23.07
CA ARG A 116 -2.24 -6.76 23.10
C ARG A 116 -2.82 -7.73 22.09
N ILE A 117 -2.27 -7.78 20.87
CA ILE A 117 -2.70 -8.71 19.81
C ILE A 117 -2.45 -10.17 20.23
N ASN A 118 -1.25 -10.46 20.76
CA ASN A 118 -0.87 -11.79 21.23
C ASN A 118 -1.70 -12.23 22.44
N TYR A 119 -2.02 -11.31 23.36
CA TYR A 119 -2.93 -11.58 24.46
C TYR A 119 -4.34 -11.97 23.96
N ILE A 120 -4.87 -11.25 22.96
CA ILE A 120 -6.17 -11.59 22.36
C ILE A 120 -6.08 -12.96 21.67
N ALA A 121 -5.04 -13.20 20.88
CA ALA A 121 -4.86 -14.46 20.14
C ALA A 121 -4.76 -15.68 21.06
N THR A 122 -4.02 -15.56 22.16
CA THR A 122 -3.84 -16.65 23.13
C THR A 122 -5.06 -16.91 24.00
N ASN A 123 -5.90 -15.90 24.26
CA ASN A 123 -7.12 -16.05 25.04
C ASN A 123 -8.37 -16.28 24.18
N LEU A 124 -8.27 -16.17 22.85
CA LEU A 124 -9.35 -16.45 21.91
C LEU A 124 -10.02 -17.83 22.12
N PRO A 125 -9.27 -18.92 22.39
CA PRO A 125 -9.88 -20.23 22.65
C PRO A 125 -10.63 -20.31 23.98
N ARG A 126 -10.40 -19.39 24.92
CA ARG A 126 -11.18 -19.30 26.17
C ARG A 126 -12.47 -18.51 26.00
N MET A 127 -12.63 -17.83 24.86
CA MET A 127 -13.81 -17.08 24.47
C MET A 127 -14.68 -17.87 23.48
N THR A 128 -14.45 -19.17 23.29
CA THR A 128 -15.17 -20.06 22.35
C THR A 128 -16.67 -19.85 22.37
N ASN A 129 -17.28 -19.83 23.56
CA ASN A 129 -18.73 -19.64 23.71
C ASN A 129 -19.25 -18.30 23.14
N ILE A 130 -18.43 -17.24 23.15
CA ILE A 130 -18.77 -15.92 22.59
C ILE A 130 -18.45 -15.89 21.09
N VAL A 131 -17.36 -16.53 20.67
CA VAL A 131 -16.89 -16.57 19.29
C VAL A 131 -17.78 -17.44 18.39
N GLU A 132 -18.29 -18.56 18.92
CA GLU A 132 -19.30 -19.40 18.28
C GLU A 132 -20.65 -18.66 18.12
N GLN A 133 -21.05 -17.85 19.10
CA GLN A 133 -22.25 -16.99 18.99
C GLN A 133 -22.15 -15.92 17.89
N VAL A 134 -20.92 -15.56 17.49
CA VAL A 134 -20.63 -14.61 16.40
C VAL A 134 -20.49 -15.33 15.03
N GLY A 135 -20.68 -16.66 15.00
CA GLY A 135 -20.67 -17.46 13.77
C GLY A 135 -19.27 -17.84 13.26
N ILE A 136 -18.24 -17.76 14.11
CA ILE A 136 -16.90 -18.20 13.76
C ILE A 136 -16.75 -19.67 14.20
N GLU A 137 -16.96 -20.57 13.26
CA GLU A 137 -16.96 -22.03 13.52
C GLU A 137 -15.55 -22.60 13.76
N ASN A 138 -14.49 -21.90 13.34
CA ASN A 138 -13.13 -22.45 13.29
C ASN A 138 -12.11 -21.55 13.98
N ILE A 139 -12.11 -21.60 15.31
CA ILE A 139 -11.25 -20.78 16.19
C ILE A 139 -9.77 -21.10 15.98
N SER A 140 -9.43 -22.35 15.65
CA SER A 140 -8.07 -22.78 15.29
C SER A 140 -7.54 -22.05 14.07
N VAL A 141 -8.34 -21.94 13.00
CA VAL A 141 -7.99 -21.19 11.78
C VAL A 141 -7.78 -19.71 12.09
N LEU A 142 -8.60 -19.15 12.98
CA LEU A 142 -8.45 -17.75 13.40
C LEU A 142 -7.16 -17.54 14.20
N GLN A 143 -6.79 -18.48 15.06
CA GLN A 143 -5.53 -18.45 15.79
C GLN A 143 -4.31 -18.58 14.86
N GLU A 144 -4.33 -19.51 13.91
CA GLU A 144 -3.27 -19.64 12.89
C GLU A 144 -3.14 -18.36 12.04
N SER A 145 -4.27 -17.73 11.69
CA SER A 145 -4.25 -16.47 10.96
C SER A 145 -3.60 -15.34 11.77
N MET A 146 -3.83 -15.28 13.09
CA MET A 146 -3.20 -14.29 13.97
C MET A 146 -1.68 -14.50 14.09
N VAL A 147 -1.23 -15.76 14.16
CA VAL A 147 0.21 -16.10 14.17
C VAL A 147 0.87 -15.70 12.85
N LEU A 148 0.20 -15.94 11.73
CA LEU A 148 0.69 -15.55 10.41
C LEU A 148 0.74 -14.03 10.26
N VAL A 149 -0.28 -13.31 10.75
CA VAL A 149 -0.28 -11.83 10.81
C VAL A 149 0.89 -11.33 11.65
N SER A 150 1.17 -11.93 12.81
CA SER A 150 2.32 -11.57 13.65
C SER A 150 3.65 -11.83 12.95
N SER A 151 3.74 -12.84 12.10
CA SER A 151 4.98 -13.19 11.38
C SER A 151 5.22 -12.29 10.15
N TYR A 152 4.16 -11.75 9.55
CA TYR A 152 4.20 -10.97 8.31
C TYR A 152 3.68 -9.53 8.47
N TYR A 153 3.64 -8.98 9.68
CA TYR A 153 3.04 -7.67 9.91
C TYR A 153 3.75 -6.53 9.18
N ILE A 154 5.08 -6.61 8.98
CA ILE A 154 5.86 -5.60 8.25
C ILE A 154 5.47 -5.64 6.76
N PHE A 155 5.40 -6.84 6.19
CA PHE A 155 4.92 -7.06 4.83
C PHE A 155 3.47 -6.57 4.69
N GLY A 156 2.58 -6.94 5.62
CA GLY A 156 1.17 -6.53 5.61
C GLY A 156 1.02 -5.01 5.64
N ALA A 157 1.74 -4.33 6.53
CA ALA A 157 1.80 -2.87 6.58
C ALA A 157 2.27 -2.28 5.24
N PHE A 158 3.36 -2.81 4.69
CA PHE A 158 3.88 -2.37 3.41
C PHE A 158 2.91 -2.58 2.25
N PHE A 159 2.30 -3.76 2.17
CA PHE A 159 1.40 -4.13 1.10
C PHE A 159 0.16 -3.24 1.04
N VAL A 160 -0.44 -2.94 2.20
CA VAL A 160 -1.58 -2.02 2.31
C VAL A 160 -1.21 -0.61 1.83
N VAL A 161 -0.06 -0.08 2.27
CA VAL A 161 0.41 1.24 1.86
C VAL A 161 0.76 1.27 0.37
N LEU A 162 1.39 0.21 -0.14
CA LEU A 162 1.74 0.06 -1.55
C LEU A 162 0.50 0.07 -2.43
N LEU A 163 -0.53 -0.70 -2.06
CA LEU A 163 -1.82 -0.70 -2.76
C LEU A 163 -2.48 0.68 -2.72
N ALA A 164 -2.51 1.33 -1.55
CA ALA A 164 -3.07 2.67 -1.44
C ALA A 164 -2.33 3.65 -2.37
N ASN A 165 -1.00 3.64 -2.39
CA ASN A 165 -0.21 4.50 -3.27
C ASN A 165 -0.44 4.16 -4.75
N PHE A 166 -0.52 2.88 -5.09
CA PHE A 166 -0.85 2.44 -6.44
C PHE A 166 -2.20 3.01 -6.91
N PHE A 167 -3.26 2.89 -6.11
CA PHE A 167 -4.57 3.45 -6.44
C PHE A 167 -4.60 4.99 -6.42
N LEU A 168 -3.82 5.64 -5.55
CA LEU A 168 -3.65 7.09 -5.57
C LEU A 168 -3.13 7.55 -6.94
N PHE A 169 -2.04 6.97 -7.41
CA PHE A 169 -1.49 7.30 -8.73
C PHE A 169 -2.43 6.91 -9.86
N LEU A 170 -3.11 5.76 -9.74
CA LEU A 170 -4.03 5.28 -10.78
C LEU A 170 -5.21 6.22 -10.94
N THR A 171 -5.65 6.87 -9.86
CA THR A 171 -6.74 7.83 -9.90
C THR A 171 -6.30 9.26 -10.24
N LEU A 172 -5.05 9.64 -9.95
CA LEU A 172 -4.53 10.98 -10.26
C LEU A 172 -4.02 11.11 -11.71
N ILE A 173 -3.33 10.08 -12.23
CA ILE A 173 -2.73 10.10 -13.57
C ILE A 173 -3.02 8.82 -14.39
N PRO A 174 -4.31 8.40 -14.50
CA PRO A 174 -4.70 7.13 -15.14
C PRO A 174 -4.19 6.98 -16.58
N SER A 175 -4.18 8.08 -17.35
CA SER A 175 -3.78 8.08 -18.76
C SER A 175 -2.33 7.64 -18.99
N THR A 176 -1.48 7.76 -17.98
CA THR A 176 -0.06 7.42 -18.07
C THR A 176 0.28 5.99 -17.65
N TYR A 177 -0.70 5.21 -17.17
CA TYR A 177 -0.48 3.88 -16.58
C TYR A 177 0.33 2.93 -17.48
N LYS A 178 0.06 2.94 -18.79
CA LYS A 178 0.79 2.14 -19.80
C LYS A 178 2.30 2.39 -19.79
N LEU A 179 2.71 3.62 -19.46
CA LEU A 179 4.07 4.10 -19.49
C LEU A 179 4.79 3.94 -18.15
N TRP A 180 4.10 3.52 -17.08
CA TRP A 180 4.74 3.36 -15.78
C TRP A 180 5.78 2.24 -15.86
N LYS A 181 7.00 2.56 -15.43
CA LYS A 181 8.15 1.64 -15.37
C LYS A 181 8.65 1.52 -13.94
N ILE A 182 9.30 0.40 -13.65
CA ILE A 182 10.02 0.14 -12.40
C ILE A 182 11.48 -0.19 -12.73
N SER A 183 12.42 0.16 -11.85
CA SER A 183 13.82 -0.25 -12.01
C SER A 183 14.03 -1.70 -11.57
N CYS A 184 14.89 -2.43 -12.28
CA CYS A 184 15.32 -3.77 -11.88
C CYS A 184 16.06 -3.80 -10.53
N TYR A 185 16.56 -2.67 -10.02
CA TYR A 185 17.30 -2.61 -8.75
C TYR A 185 16.52 -3.14 -7.54
N TRP A 186 15.19 -3.12 -7.56
CA TRP A 186 14.36 -3.65 -6.48
C TRP A 186 14.46 -5.18 -6.34
N ILE A 187 14.93 -5.90 -7.36
CA ILE A 187 15.16 -7.35 -7.30
C ILE A 187 16.46 -7.71 -6.57
N ILE A 188 17.40 -6.75 -6.44
CA ILE A 188 18.73 -7.02 -5.88
C ILE A 188 18.64 -7.59 -4.46
N PRO A 189 17.88 -6.98 -3.52
CA PRO A 189 17.80 -7.53 -2.17
C PRO A 189 17.15 -8.92 -2.13
N TYR A 190 16.23 -9.22 -3.05
CA TYR A 190 15.63 -10.56 -3.18
C TYR A 190 16.67 -11.60 -3.59
N MET A 191 17.50 -11.29 -4.59
CA MET A 191 18.59 -12.17 -5.02
C MET A 191 19.65 -12.37 -3.93
N LEU A 192 19.98 -11.31 -3.17
CA LEU A 192 20.94 -11.38 -2.08
C LEU A 192 20.46 -12.30 -0.94
N ILE A 193 19.18 -12.24 -0.59
CA ILE A 193 18.59 -13.12 0.43
C ILE A 193 18.61 -14.58 -0.03
N LEU A 194 18.18 -14.87 -1.27
CA LEU A 194 18.24 -16.23 -1.81
C LEU A 194 19.68 -16.77 -1.91
N TRP A 195 20.64 -15.89 -2.21
CA TRP A 195 22.05 -16.25 -2.19
C TRP A 195 22.51 -16.56 -0.76
N ALA A 196 22.15 -15.75 0.23
CA ALA A 196 22.48 -15.99 1.64
C ALA A 196 21.93 -17.35 2.14
N HIS A 197 20.73 -17.74 1.73
CA HIS A 197 20.16 -19.07 2.00
C HIS A 197 21.00 -20.21 1.46
N LYS A 198 21.43 -20.08 0.22
CA LYS A 198 22.27 -21.10 -0.42
C LYS A 198 23.56 -21.37 0.37
N TYR A 199 24.07 -20.36 1.07
CA TYR A 199 25.29 -20.46 1.89
C TYR A 199 25.01 -20.56 3.40
N ASN A 200 23.78 -20.84 3.82
CA ASN A 200 23.38 -20.97 5.23
C ASN A 200 23.83 -19.80 6.14
N ILE A 201 23.85 -18.58 5.61
CA ILE A 201 24.17 -17.38 6.39
C ILE A 201 22.96 -17.05 7.26
N SER A 202 23.15 -17.02 8.59
CA SER A 202 22.07 -16.72 9.53
C SER A 202 21.64 -15.25 9.43
N VAL A 203 20.46 -15.02 8.87
CA VAL A 203 19.74 -13.74 8.93
C VAL A 203 18.50 -13.94 9.80
N ASN A 204 18.00 -12.88 10.43
CA ASN A 204 16.76 -12.95 11.19
C ASN A 204 15.59 -13.33 10.26
N ILE A 205 15.01 -14.51 10.49
CA ILE A 205 13.94 -15.14 9.70
C ILE A 205 12.75 -14.20 9.51
N LEU A 206 12.42 -13.39 10.52
CA LEU A 206 11.31 -12.44 10.44
C LEU A 206 11.56 -11.41 9.34
N PHE A 207 12.73 -10.77 9.34
CA PHE A 207 13.05 -9.74 8.35
C PHE A 207 13.14 -10.31 6.95
N GLU A 208 13.73 -11.49 6.84
CA GLU A 208 13.93 -12.18 5.59
C GLU A 208 12.61 -12.50 4.88
N ASN A 209 11.69 -13.17 5.56
CA ASN A 209 10.36 -13.52 5.03
C ASN A 209 9.57 -12.27 4.62
N ASN A 210 9.63 -11.21 5.44
CA ASN A 210 8.93 -9.97 5.14
C ASN A 210 9.53 -9.26 3.91
N ILE A 211 10.86 -9.17 3.78
CA ILE A 211 11.52 -8.52 2.64
C ILE A 211 11.26 -9.29 1.34
N LEU A 212 11.31 -10.62 1.37
CA LEU A 212 11.03 -11.45 0.20
C LEU A 212 9.59 -11.23 -0.30
N GLU A 213 8.59 -11.25 0.58
CA GLU A 213 7.20 -10.99 0.21
C GLU A 213 6.99 -9.54 -0.26
N ILE A 214 7.65 -8.55 0.38
CA ILE A 214 7.61 -7.15 -0.08
C ILE A 214 8.06 -7.04 -1.54
N ILE A 215 9.23 -7.60 -1.87
CA ILE A 215 9.78 -7.48 -3.22
C ILE A 215 8.94 -8.27 -4.22
N LYS A 216 8.50 -9.46 -3.84
CA LYS A 216 7.56 -10.26 -4.65
C LYS A 216 6.34 -9.44 -5.03
N TRP A 217 5.67 -8.82 -4.06
CA TRP A 217 4.44 -8.06 -4.33
C TRP A 217 4.65 -6.74 -5.06
N ILE A 218 5.81 -6.08 -4.91
CA ILE A 218 6.22 -4.96 -5.77
C ILE A 218 6.19 -5.39 -7.25
N TYR A 219 6.80 -6.54 -7.55
CA TYR A 219 6.87 -7.05 -8.91
C TYR A 219 5.58 -7.74 -9.38
N VAL A 220 4.73 -8.28 -8.49
CA VAL A 220 3.37 -8.72 -8.83
C VAL A 220 2.54 -7.54 -9.34
N LEU A 221 2.54 -6.41 -8.62
CA LEU A 221 1.81 -5.21 -9.06
C LEU A 221 2.34 -4.66 -10.38
N TYR A 222 3.66 -4.70 -10.58
CA TYR A 222 4.23 -4.34 -11.87
C TYR A 222 3.87 -5.35 -12.97
N GLY A 223 3.85 -6.64 -12.67
CA GLY A 223 3.39 -7.71 -13.55
C GLY A 223 1.94 -7.53 -13.99
N ILE A 224 1.04 -7.16 -13.08
CA ILE A 224 -0.34 -6.77 -13.41
C ILE A 224 -0.35 -5.63 -14.45
N LYS A 225 0.51 -4.63 -14.29
CA LYS A 225 0.65 -3.56 -15.29
C LYS A 225 1.17 -4.07 -16.64
N VAL A 226 2.07 -5.06 -16.65
CA VAL A 226 2.55 -5.68 -17.89
C VAL A 226 1.42 -6.47 -18.57
N ILE A 227 0.65 -7.24 -17.81
CA ILE A 227 -0.54 -7.96 -18.30
C ILE A 227 -1.56 -6.96 -18.86
N TYR A 228 -1.80 -5.83 -18.21
CA TYR A 228 -2.63 -4.75 -18.74
C TYR A 228 -2.15 -4.30 -20.13
N ASN A 229 -0.85 -4.08 -20.31
CA ASN A 229 -0.30 -3.71 -21.62
C ASN A 229 -0.45 -4.83 -22.66
N LEU A 230 -0.36 -6.10 -22.27
CA LEU A 230 -0.62 -7.24 -23.16
C LEU A 230 -2.10 -7.31 -23.57
N THR A 231 -3.04 -7.10 -22.64
CA THR A 231 -4.48 -7.08 -22.97
C THR A 231 -4.84 -5.95 -23.96
N ASP A 232 -4.12 -4.83 -23.91
CA ASP A 232 -4.25 -3.73 -24.87
C ASP A 232 -3.78 -4.16 -26.27
N ARG A 233 -2.70 -4.94 -26.38
CA ARG A 233 -2.21 -5.50 -27.65
C ARG A 233 -3.15 -6.55 -28.24
N ILE A 234 -3.91 -7.27 -27.39
CA ILE A 234 -4.93 -8.26 -27.80
C ILE A 234 -6.21 -7.57 -28.32
N GLY A 235 -6.33 -6.24 -28.19
CA GLY A 235 -7.42 -5.46 -28.79
C GLY A 235 -8.59 -5.15 -27.85
N VAL A 236 -8.43 -5.32 -26.53
CA VAL A 236 -9.46 -4.95 -25.55
C VAL A 236 -9.56 -3.41 -25.45
N LYS A 237 -10.63 -2.84 -26.02
CA LYS A 237 -10.81 -1.37 -26.10
C LYS A 237 -11.12 -0.69 -24.76
N SER A 238 -11.88 -1.36 -23.88
CA SER A 238 -12.30 -0.77 -22.60
C SER A 238 -11.17 -0.76 -21.56
N ASN A 239 -10.83 0.41 -21.04
CA ASN A 239 -9.81 0.57 -19.98
C ASN A 239 -10.21 -0.15 -18.69
N ILE A 240 -11.50 -0.15 -18.35
CA ILE A 240 -12.04 -0.82 -17.16
C ILE A 240 -11.86 -2.33 -17.29
N LEU A 241 -12.20 -2.90 -18.47
CA LEU A 241 -12.02 -4.33 -18.73
C LEU A 241 -10.54 -4.72 -18.68
N LYS A 242 -9.64 -3.91 -19.25
CA LYS A 242 -8.20 -4.18 -19.17
C LYS A 242 -7.70 -4.23 -17.73
N HIS A 243 -8.09 -3.26 -16.89
CA HIS A 243 -7.73 -3.28 -15.47
C HIS A 243 -8.31 -4.49 -14.75
N GLY A 244 -9.59 -4.82 -14.99
CA GLY A 244 -10.26 -5.97 -14.39
C GLY A 244 -9.56 -7.28 -14.74
N VAL A 245 -9.33 -7.53 -16.04
CA VAL A 245 -8.65 -8.74 -16.52
C VAL A 245 -7.23 -8.83 -16.00
N SER A 246 -6.47 -7.74 -16.03
CA SER A 246 -5.08 -7.76 -15.56
C SER A 246 -4.98 -8.01 -14.06
N MET A 247 -5.87 -7.41 -13.26
CA MET A 247 -5.93 -7.64 -11.82
C MET A 247 -6.38 -9.06 -11.51
N LEU A 248 -7.42 -9.57 -12.19
CA LEU A 248 -7.90 -10.92 -12.00
C LEU A 248 -6.79 -11.93 -12.29
N LEU A 249 -6.16 -11.88 -13.46
CA LEU A 249 -5.09 -12.80 -13.83
C LEU A 249 -3.87 -12.69 -12.90
N GLY A 250 -3.44 -11.47 -12.58
CA GLY A 250 -2.24 -11.27 -11.78
C GLY A 250 -2.42 -11.59 -10.29
N LEU A 251 -3.62 -11.44 -9.74
CA LEU A 251 -3.92 -11.83 -8.35
C LEU A 251 -4.25 -13.32 -8.22
N SER A 252 -4.86 -13.95 -9.25
CA SER A 252 -5.07 -15.40 -9.26
C SER A 252 -3.76 -16.17 -9.43
N TYR A 253 -2.79 -15.63 -10.17
CA TYR A 253 -1.50 -16.26 -10.43
C TYR A 253 -0.33 -15.32 -10.04
N PRO A 254 -0.16 -15.02 -8.74
CA PRO A 254 0.82 -14.04 -8.29
C PRO A 254 2.26 -14.43 -8.64
N MET A 255 2.61 -15.71 -8.64
CA MET A 255 3.96 -16.13 -9.03
C MET A 255 4.26 -15.86 -10.50
N VAL A 256 3.28 -16.07 -11.39
CA VAL A 256 3.41 -15.76 -12.82
C VAL A 256 3.54 -14.26 -13.03
N ALA A 257 2.69 -13.48 -12.36
CA ALA A 257 2.76 -12.02 -12.39
C ALA A 257 4.11 -11.49 -11.87
N PHE A 258 4.63 -12.08 -10.79
CA PHE A 258 5.95 -11.77 -10.25
C PHE A 258 7.06 -11.97 -11.30
N ILE A 259 7.12 -13.15 -11.93
CA ILE A 259 8.14 -13.47 -12.94
C ILE A 259 8.05 -12.52 -14.13
N ILE A 260 6.85 -12.31 -14.68
CA ILE A 260 6.63 -11.40 -15.81
C ILE A 260 7.05 -9.97 -15.44
N GLY A 261 6.67 -9.50 -14.25
CA GLY A 261 7.03 -8.18 -13.74
C GLY A 261 8.55 -8.03 -13.58
N ALA A 262 9.20 -9.02 -12.97
CA ALA A 262 10.65 -9.01 -12.78
C ALA A 262 11.39 -8.97 -14.12
N LEU A 263 11.05 -9.85 -15.07
CA LEU A 263 11.65 -9.88 -16.41
C LEU A 263 11.45 -8.57 -17.17
N ALA A 264 10.21 -8.03 -17.19
CA ALA A 264 9.89 -6.78 -17.86
C ALA A 264 10.58 -5.55 -17.22
N SER A 265 11.15 -5.67 -16.02
CA SER A 265 11.93 -4.60 -15.41
C SER A 265 13.37 -4.50 -15.94
N PHE A 266 13.87 -5.56 -16.59
CA PHE A 266 15.22 -5.61 -17.19
C PHE A 266 15.30 -4.99 -18.58
N GLU A 267 14.16 -4.72 -19.25
CA GLU A 267 14.12 -3.92 -20.50
C GLU A 267 14.73 -2.51 -20.34
N PHE A 268 15.11 -2.11 -19.12
CA PHE A 268 15.83 -0.88 -18.80
C PHE A 268 17.37 -0.98 -18.88
N ILE A 269 17.97 -2.17 -19.01
CA ILE A 269 19.38 -2.24 -19.38
C ILE A 269 19.48 -1.94 -20.88
N GLU A 270 19.27 -0.67 -21.25
CA GLU A 270 19.86 -0.11 -22.45
C GLU A 270 21.36 -0.30 -22.28
N VAL A 271 21.89 -1.39 -22.84
CA VAL A 271 23.32 -1.48 -23.14
C VAL A 271 23.57 -0.32 -24.08
N LYS A 272 24.03 0.81 -23.54
CA LYS A 272 24.65 1.84 -24.34
C LYS A 272 25.81 1.14 -25.02
N GLU A 273 25.64 0.79 -26.29
CA GLU A 273 26.78 0.47 -27.15
C GLU A 273 27.70 1.68 -27.08
N ILE A 274 28.76 1.57 -26.30
CA ILE A 274 29.90 2.46 -26.42
C ILE A 274 30.49 2.08 -27.77
N ARG A 275 30.12 2.82 -28.82
CA ARG A 275 30.84 2.75 -30.08
C ARG A 275 32.27 3.20 -29.78
N MET A 276 33.20 2.25 -29.83
CA MET A 276 34.64 2.53 -29.93
C MET A 276 34.95 3.02 -31.35
#